data_AF-A0ABD5WPB4-F1
#
_entry.id   AF-A0ABD5WPB4-F1
#
_cell.length_a   1.000
_cell.length_b   1.000
_cell.length_c   1.000
_cell.angle_alpha   90.00
_cell.angle_beta   90.00
_cell.angle_gamma   90.00
#
_symmetry.space_group_name_H-M   'P 1'
#
loop_
_entity.id
_entity.type
_entity.pdbx_description
1 polymer ?
#
loop_
_entity_poly.entity_id
_entity_poly.type
_entity_poly.pdbx_seq_one_letter_code
_entity_poly.pdbx_strand_id
1 'polypeptide(L)'
;MSYANRSESLQRQIDDAIADGWRIESETPERVVLVKRNVGSLGVHLILALLTGWWSFGLVNLVYGGYKYLNDSQRRVVREGTACPECGASVAADASYCQHCGTDLGAAGTETTTTSESAATTDAETER
;
A
#
# COMPACT_ATOMS: atom_id res chain seq x y z
N MET A 1 6.37 -9.74 37.83
CA MET A 1 6.17 -8.72 36.79
C MET A 1 4.73 -8.78 36.35
N SER A 2 3.95 -7.75 36.68
CA SER A 2 2.51 -7.69 36.45
C SER A 2 2.25 -7.09 35.07
N TYR A 3 1.85 -7.93 34.12
CA TYR A 3 1.63 -7.60 32.71
C TYR A 3 0.16 -7.18 32.48
N ALA A 4 -0.28 -6.10 33.14
CA ALA A 4 -1.68 -5.68 33.09
C ALA A 4 -1.93 -4.58 32.05
N ASN A 5 -2.88 -4.87 31.15
CA ASN A 5 -3.47 -4.03 30.11
C ASN A 5 -2.69 -3.83 28.81
N ARG A 6 -2.51 -4.94 28.08
CA ARG A 6 -2.52 -4.89 26.61
C ARG A 6 -3.95 -4.58 26.16
N SER A 7 -4.14 -3.61 25.26
CA SER A 7 -5.49 -3.27 24.77
C SER A 7 -6.07 -4.44 23.97
N GLU A 8 -7.39 -4.66 24.05
CA GLU A 8 -8.07 -5.73 23.30
C GLU A 8 -7.82 -5.64 21.78
N SER A 9 -7.67 -4.42 21.27
CA SER A 9 -7.33 -4.15 19.86
C SER A 9 -5.92 -4.59 19.49
N LEU A 10 -4.96 -4.51 20.41
CA LEU A 10 -3.59 -5.00 20.20
C LEU A 10 -3.55 -6.52 20.29
N GLN A 11 -4.33 -7.10 21.20
CA GLN A 11 -4.47 -8.55 21.33
C GLN A 11 -5.02 -9.17 20.03
N ARG A 12 -6.12 -8.64 19.49
CA ARG A 12 -6.72 -9.14 18.22
C ARG A 12 -5.76 -9.03 17.04
N GLN A 13 -5.02 -7.94 16.92
CA GLN A 13 -4.04 -7.79 15.84
C GLN A 13 -2.89 -8.80 15.92
N ILE A 14 -2.45 -9.14 17.14
CA ILE A 14 -1.43 -10.17 17.35
C ILE A 14 -2.01 -11.54 16.98
N ASP A 15 -3.24 -11.84 17.39
CA ASP A 15 -3.89 -13.12 17.11
C ASP A 15 -4.12 -13.34 15.60
N ASP A 16 -4.58 -12.31 14.88
CA ASP A 16 -4.75 -12.36 13.42
C ASP A 16 -3.40 -12.55 12.71
N ALA A 17 -2.35 -11.85 13.15
CA ALA A 17 -1.02 -12.02 12.58
C ALA A 17 -0.45 -13.43 12.85
N ILE A 18 -0.70 -14.00 14.03
CA ILE A 18 -0.31 -15.39 14.32
C ILE A 18 -1.09 -16.37 13.44
N ALA A 19 -2.39 -16.15 13.24
CA ALA A 19 -3.23 -16.95 12.35
C ALA A 19 -2.74 -16.92 10.89
N ASP A 20 -2.20 -15.79 10.44
CA ASP A 20 -1.58 -15.61 9.12
C ASP A 20 -0.15 -16.21 9.02
N GLY A 21 0.33 -16.88 10.07
CA GLY A 21 1.59 -17.61 10.09
C GLY A 21 2.81 -16.76 10.45
N TRP A 22 2.62 -15.60 11.09
CA TRP A 22 3.72 -14.82 11.64
C TRP A 22 4.18 -15.41 12.97
N ARG A 23 5.49 -15.45 13.22
CA ARG A 23 6.06 -15.92 14.51
C ARG A 23 6.62 -14.73 15.30
N ILE A 24 6.42 -14.76 16.62
CA ILE A 24 6.96 -13.76 17.56
C ILE A 24 8.45 -14.05 17.78
N GLU A 25 9.31 -13.09 17.45
CA GLU A 25 10.76 -13.21 17.61
C GLU A 25 11.27 -12.54 18.90
N SER A 26 10.64 -11.45 19.32
CA SER A 26 10.90 -10.81 20.61
C SER A 26 9.67 -10.06 21.13
N GLU A 27 9.48 -10.09 22.45
CA GLU A 27 8.40 -9.38 23.14
C GLU A 27 9.02 -8.33 24.07
N THR A 28 8.76 -7.04 23.79
CA THR A 28 8.96 -5.96 24.76
C THR A 28 7.60 -5.48 25.28
N PRO A 29 7.55 -4.79 26.43
CA PRO A 29 6.29 -4.33 27.04
C PRO A 29 5.46 -3.43 26.11
N GLU A 30 6.12 -2.66 25.24
CA GLU A 30 5.46 -1.74 24.33
C GLU A 30 5.42 -2.20 22.86
N ARG A 31 6.09 -3.31 22.49
CA ARG A 31 6.21 -3.72 21.09
C ARG A 31 6.41 -5.24 20.95
N VAL A 32 5.65 -5.83 20.03
CA VAL A 32 5.86 -7.22 19.58
C VAL A 32 6.40 -7.17 18.15
N VAL A 33 7.58 -7.75 17.92
CA VAL A 33 8.17 -7.85 16.58
C VAL A 33 7.77 -9.20 15.98
N LEU A 34 6.96 -9.14 14.93
CA LEU A 34 6.46 -10.30 14.19
C LEU A 34 7.30 -10.47 12.91
N VAL A 35 7.78 -11.69 12.65
CA VAL A 35 8.54 -12.01 11.44
C VAL A 35 7.90 -13.20 10.73
N LYS A 36 7.67 -13.06 9.41
CA LYS A 36 7.20 -14.13 8.53
C LYS A 36 8.31 -14.49 7.55
N ARG A 37 8.88 -15.69 7.72
CA ARG A 37 9.90 -16.23 6.81
C ARG A 37 9.21 -17.07 5.75
N ASN A 38 9.15 -16.57 4.51
CA ASN A 38 8.65 -17.33 3.38
C ASN A 38 9.79 -18.17 2.80
N VAL A 39 9.71 -19.49 2.92
CA VAL A 39 10.56 -20.39 2.14
C VAL A 39 9.95 -20.39 0.73
N GLY A 40 10.75 -20.10 -0.29
CA GLY A 40 10.28 -19.90 -1.67
C GLY A 40 9.46 -21.07 -2.22
N SER A 41 8.86 -20.89 -3.41
CA SER A 41 7.99 -21.92 -3.97
C SER A 41 8.68 -23.28 -4.10
N LEU A 42 7.97 -24.35 -3.72
CA LEU A 42 8.49 -25.72 -3.75
C LEU A 42 9.01 -26.11 -5.14
N GLY A 43 8.32 -25.67 -6.21
CA GLY A 43 8.74 -25.91 -7.60
C GLY A 43 10.08 -25.27 -7.94
N VAL A 44 10.34 -24.05 -7.48
CA VAL A 44 11.65 -23.40 -7.65
C VAL A 44 12.73 -24.22 -6.94
N HIS A 45 12.48 -24.70 -5.72
CA HIS A 45 13.46 -25.54 -5.01
C HIS A 45 13.76 -26.85 -5.75
N LEU A 46 12.77 -27.49 -6.37
CA LEU A 46 12.96 -28.71 -7.17
C LEU A 46 13.74 -28.45 -8.47
N ILE A 47 13.45 -27.34 -9.16
CA ILE A 47 14.17 -26.92 -10.37
C ILE A 47 15.63 -26.60 -10.02
N LEU A 48 15.85 -25.86 -8.93
CA LEU A 48 17.20 -25.56 -8.46
C LEU A 48 17.95 -26.85 -8.12
N ALA A 49 17.36 -27.78 -7.36
CA ALA A 49 18.02 -29.05 -7.00
C ALA A 49 18.40 -29.88 -8.23
N LEU A 50 17.52 -29.93 -9.25
CA LEU A 50 17.77 -30.66 -10.50
C LEU A 50 18.84 -29.99 -11.37
N LEU A 51 18.83 -28.66 -11.48
CA LEU A 51 19.77 -27.90 -12.31
C LEU A 51 21.14 -27.66 -11.66
N THR A 52 21.23 -27.78 -10.33
CA THR A 52 22.43 -27.38 -9.58
C THR A 52 23.11 -28.49 -8.80
N GLY A 53 22.47 -29.64 -8.65
CA GLY A 53 22.99 -30.77 -7.88
C GLY A 53 24.20 -31.47 -8.51
N TRP A 54 24.44 -31.29 -9.81
CA TRP A 54 25.54 -31.94 -10.52
C TRP A 54 26.73 -30.96 -10.66
N TRP A 55 27.46 -30.71 -9.57
CA TRP A 55 28.83 -30.14 -9.53
C TRP A 55 29.05 -28.86 -10.37
N SER A 56 28.72 -27.69 -9.79
CA SER A 56 29.23 -26.31 -10.06
C SER A 56 28.16 -25.23 -10.30
N PHE A 57 26.94 -25.58 -10.73
CA PHE A 57 25.89 -24.61 -11.02
C PHE A 57 25.13 -24.06 -9.80
N GLY A 58 25.24 -24.71 -8.64
CA GLY A 58 24.58 -24.27 -7.40
C GLY A 58 25.11 -22.95 -6.85
N LEU A 59 26.42 -22.74 -6.96
CA LEU A 59 27.03 -21.48 -6.53
C LEU A 59 26.60 -20.32 -7.43
N VAL A 60 26.52 -20.56 -8.75
CA VAL A 60 26.01 -19.58 -9.72
C VAL A 60 24.56 -19.23 -9.43
N ASN A 61 23.72 -20.22 -9.10
CA ASN A 61 22.31 -19.98 -8.78
C ASN A 61 22.13 -19.25 -7.43
N LEU A 62 23.00 -19.52 -6.45
CA LEU A 62 22.98 -18.88 -5.15
C LEU A 62 23.41 -17.40 -5.24
N VAL A 63 24.45 -17.11 -6.03
CA VAL A 63 24.87 -15.72 -6.33
C VAL A 63 23.82 -14.99 -7.15
N TYR A 64 23.27 -15.63 -8.20
CA TYR A 64 22.21 -15.04 -9.01
C TYR A 64 20.95 -14.79 -8.19
N GLY A 65 20.56 -15.74 -7.33
CA GLY A 65 19.44 -15.60 -6.38
C GLY A 65 19.66 -14.45 -5.40
N GLY A 66 20.86 -14.32 -4.83
CA GLY A 66 21.24 -13.19 -3.98
C GLY A 66 21.17 -11.85 -4.72
N TYR A 67 21.76 -11.76 -5.91
CA TYR A 67 21.71 -10.57 -6.76
C TYR A 67 20.26 -10.15 -7.07
N LYS A 68 19.41 -11.10 -7.50
CA LYS A 68 18.03 -10.82 -7.90
C LYS A 68 17.15 -10.47 -6.70
N TYR A 69 17.35 -11.09 -5.54
CA TYR A 69 16.65 -10.74 -4.31
C TYR A 69 16.99 -9.32 -3.84
N LEU A 70 18.26 -8.91 -3.96
CA LEU A 70 18.70 -7.57 -3.60
C LEU A 70 18.23 -6.51 -4.61
N ASN A 71 18.10 -6.84 -5.90
CA ASN A 71 17.71 -5.89 -6.94
C ASN A 71 16.19 -5.82 -7.22
N ASP A 72 15.43 -6.88 -6.94
CA ASP A 72 14.01 -6.98 -7.33
C ASP A 72 13.08 -6.59 -6.18
N SER A 73 13.21 -5.35 -5.71
CA SER A 73 12.27 -4.75 -4.76
C SER A 73 11.10 -4.12 -5.50
N GLN A 74 10.14 -4.93 -5.96
CA GLN A 74 8.89 -4.39 -6.49
C GLN A 74 8.01 -3.83 -5.37
N ARG A 75 8.14 -2.52 -5.15
CA ARG A 75 7.32 -1.73 -4.22
C ARG A 75 6.00 -1.37 -4.91
N ARG A 76 4.94 -2.15 -4.66
CA ARG A 76 3.59 -1.83 -5.14
C ARG A 76 2.89 -0.95 -4.12
N VAL A 77 2.52 0.27 -4.52
CA VAL A 77 1.82 1.23 -3.65
C VAL A 77 0.34 0.97 -3.77
N VAL A 78 -0.26 0.37 -2.75
CA VAL A 78 -1.73 0.25 -2.64
C VAL A 78 -2.22 1.53 -1.95
N ARG A 79 -3.08 2.28 -2.62
CA ARG A 79 -3.79 3.44 -2.05
C ARG A 79 -5.27 3.12 -1.93
N GLU A 80 -5.93 3.66 -0.91
CA GLU A 80 -7.39 3.67 -0.87
C GLU A 80 -7.91 4.43 -2.09
N GLY A 81 -8.79 3.78 -2.85
CA GLY A 81 -9.30 4.30 -4.10
C GLY A 81 -10.81 4.25 -4.15
N THR A 82 -11.40 5.24 -4.82
CA THR A 82 -12.82 5.30 -5.14
C THR A 82 -13.05 4.64 -6.50
N ALA A 83 -14.18 3.96 -6.67
CA ALA A 83 -14.54 3.39 -7.97
C ALA A 83 -14.80 4.51 -8.99
N CYS A 84 -14.23 4.39 -10.18
CA CYS A 84 -14.53 5.27 -11.30
C CYS A 84 -16.02 5.16 -11.66
N PRO A 85 -16.76 6.27 -11.78
CA PRO A 85 -18.19 6.24 -12.10
C PRO A 85 -18.48 5.71 -13.52
N GLU A 86 -17.52 5.80 -14.44
CA GLU A 86 -17.70 5.39 -15.84
C GLU A 86 -17.37 3.91 -16.08
N CYS A 87 -16.28 3.39 -15.49
CA CYS A 87 -15.82 2.02 -15.75
C CYS A 87 -15.76 1.10 -14.52
N GLY A 88 -15.99 1.63 -13.31
CA GLY A 88 -15.95 0.86 -12.07
C GLY A 88 -14.54 0.48 -11.57
N ALA A 89 -13.48 0.83 -12.29
CA ALA A 89 -12.10 0.57 -11.84
C ALA A 89 -11.78 1.35 -10.56
N SER A 90 -11.00 0.77 -9.64
CA SER A 90 -10.51 1.47 -8.44
C SER A 90 -9.48 2.54 -8.84
N VAL A 91 -9.75 3.81 -8.54
CA VAL A 91 -8.87 4.95 -8.82
C VAL A 91 -8.52 5.67 -7.53
N ALA A 92 -7.31 6.20 -7.39
CA ALA A 92 -6.93 6.97 -6.22
C ALA A 92 -7.88 8.16 -5.98
N ALA A 93 -8.20 8.45 -4.72
CA ALA A 93 -9.17 9.50 -4.37
C ALA A 93 -8.74 10.92 -4.82
N ASP A 94 -7.44 11.13 -5.05
CA ASP A 94 -6.84 12.38 -5.52
C ASP A 94 -6.54 12.38 -7.04
N ALA A 95 -6.93 11.33 -7.77
CA ALA A 95 -6.64 11.24 -9.20
C ALA A 95 -7.49 12.23 -10.00
N SER A 96 -6.85 13.01 -10.87
CA SER A 96 -7.54 13.91 -11.79
C SER A 96 -8.22 13.16 -12.95
N TYR A 97 -7.74 11.95 -13.28
CA TYR A 97 -8.27 11.12 -14.36
C TYR A 97 -8.20 9.63 -14.02
N CYS A 98 -9.06 8.82 -14.63
CA CYS A 98 -9.04 7.38 -14.51
C CYS A 98 -7.92 6.77 -15.37
N GLN A 99 -6.97 6.08 -14.74
CA GLN A 99 -5.88 5.37 -15.44
C GLN A 99 -6.37 4.18 -16.30
N HIS A 100 -7.65 3.78 -16.17
CA HIS A 100 -8.19 2.62 -16.85
C HIS A 100 -9.06 2.96 -18.07
N CYS A 101 -9.84 4.06 -18.02
CA CYS A 101 -10.71 4.49 -19.12
C CYS A 101 -10.43 5.90 -19.64
N GLY A 102 -9.62 6.70 -18.93
CA GLY A 102 -9.26 8.06 -19.33
C GLY A 102 -10.25 9.16 -18.91
N THR A 103 -11.36 8.82 -18.25
CA THR A 103 -12.35 9.82 -17.78
C THR A 103 -11.75 10.77 -16.75
N ASP A 104 -12.02 12.07 -16.88
CA ASP A 104 -11.67 13.09 -15.90
C ASP A 104 -12.52 12.97 -14.62
N LEU A 105 -11.86 12.94 -13.46
CA LEU A 105 -12.45 12.83 -12.12
C LEU A 105 -12.37 14.14 -11.33
N GLY A 106 -11.68 15.16 -11.86
CA GLY A 106 -11.38 16.43 -11.19
C GLY A 106 -12.58 17.35 -10.87
N ALA A 107 -13.78 17.03 -11.34
CA ALA A 107 -14.99 17.84 -11.10
C ALA A 107 -15.82 17.38 -9.88
N ALA A 108 -15.64 16.13 -9.40
CA ALA A 108 -16.46 15.60 -8.30
C ALA A 108 -16.01 16.05 -6.90
N GLY A 109 -14.90 16.78 -6.80
CA GLY A 109 -14.36 17.31 -5.54
C GLY A 109 -14.61 18.81 -5.31
N THR A 110 -15.30 19.51 -6.21
CA THR A 110 -15.52 20.96 -6.04
C THR A 110 -16.79 21.44 -6.73
N GLU A 111 -17.92 21.21 -6.09
CA GLU A 111 -19.09 22.09 -6.16
C GLU A 111 -19.46 22.33 -4.68
N THR A 112 -19.49 23.52 -4.10
CA THR A 112 -20.24 24.72 -4.50
C THR A 112 -19.76 25.94 -3.72
N THR A 113 -19.83 27.11 -4.36
CA THR A 113 -19.84 28.49 -3.80
C THR A 113 -18.51 29.25 -3.82
N THR A 114 -18.28 30.04 -4.88
CA THR A 114 -18.10 31.52 -4.83
C THR A 114 -17.57 32.03 -6.17
N THR A 115 -18.36 32.85 -6.86
CA THR A 115 -17.99 34.19 -7.38
C THR A 115 -18.94 34.57 -8.52
N SER A 116 -19.96 35.35 -8.18
CA SER A 116 -20.58 36.30 -9.09
C SER A 116 -20.44 37.66 -8.43
N GLU A 117 -19.37 38.37 -8.76
CA GLU A 117 -19.27 39.81 -8.49
C GLU A 117 -18.75 40.51 -9.75
N SER A 118 -19.40 41.63 -10.05
CA SER A 118 -18.95 42.77 -10.85
C SER A 118 -19.66 42.98 -12.19
N ALA A 119 -20.82 43.61 -12.10
CA ALA A 119 -21.23 44.62 -13.08
C ALA A 119 -21.79 45.84 -12.32
N ALA A 120 -21.15 46.97 -12.57
CA ALA A 120 -21.32 48.27 -11.95
C ALA A 120 -22.70 48.91 -12.14
N THR A 121 -23.12 49.76 -11.19
CA THR A 121 -23.82 51.03 -11.47
C THR A 121 -23.65 52.02 -10.32
N THR A 122 -23.23 53.22 -10.72
CA THR A 122 -23.02 54.48 -9.99
C THR A 122 -24.36 55.11 -9.59
N ASP A 123 -24.44 55.69 -8.39
CA ASP A 123 -25.39 56.72 -7.90
C ASP A 123 -24.87 57.15 -6.51
N ALA A 124 -24.98 58.34 -5.93
CA ALA A 124 -25.32 59.71 -6.30
C ALA A 124 -24.99 60.55 -5.03
N GLU A 125 -24.72 61.85 -5.21
CA GLU A 125 -25.20 62.96 -4.36
C GLU A 125 -25.06 62.92 -2.81
N THR A 126 -24.38 63.92 -2.22
CA THR A 126 -24.69 64.42 -0.85
C THR A 126 -24.27 65.88 -0.70
N GLU A 127 -25.28 66.72 -0.43
CA GLU A 127 -25.23 68.13 -0.05
C GLU A 127 -24.70 68.36 1.38
N ARG A 128 -23.85 69.38 1.59
CA ARG A 128 -24.01 70.49 2.57
C ARG A 128 -22.76 71.36 2.70
#